data_AF-A0A069QKS1-F1
#
_entry.id   AF-A0A069QKS1-F1
#
_cell.length_a   1.000
_cell.length_b   1.000
_cell.length_c   1.000
_cell.angle_alpha   90.00
_cell.angle_beta   90.00
_cell.angle_gamma   90.00
#
_symmetry.space_group_name_H-M   'P 1'
#
loop_
_entity.id
_entity.type
_entity.pdbx_description
1 polymer ?
#
loop_
_entity_poly.entity_id
_entity_poly.type
_entity_poly.pdbx_seq_one_letter_code
_entity_poly.pdbx_strand_id
1 'polypeptide(L)'
;MKKSLLTLLIALATTTMVAQPSHKFDPEQFQAELEQFITTEASLSPTESATFFPVYRELRKKQRNIFVLIKRYKHANPTDNKAAAEAIRQQDKLEVEMKELLKSYHDKFMKLLPATTVFKILKAEDKFHRQLIKGKK
;
A
#
# COMPACT_ATOMS: atom_id res chain seq x y z
N MET A 1 -24.20 -48.16 50.69
CA MET A 1 -22.96 -48.58 50.03
C MET A 1 -22.97 -48.09 48.60
N LYS A 2 -21.97 -47.26 48.26
CA LYS A 2 -21.26 -47.23 46.96
C LYS A 2 -21.99 -46.66 45.72
N LYS A 3 -21.48 -45.49 45.30
CA LYS A 3 -21.24 -44.99 43.92
C LYS A 3 -22.46 -44.32 43.24
N SER A 4 -22.36 -43.17 42.60
CA SER A 4 -21.23 -42.30 42.29
C SER A 4 -21.74 -40.88 41.95
N LEU A 5 -20.99 -39.90 42.46
CA LEU A 5 -20.73 -38.55 41.94
C LEU A 5 -21.30 -38.27 40.53
N LEU A 6 -22.19 -37.27 40.38
CA LEU A 6 -21.80 -35.88 40.16
C LEU A 6 -20.60 -35.72 39.21
N THR A 7 -20.85 -35.88 37.91
CA THR A 7 -19.92 -35.49 36.84
C THR A 7 -20.76 -34.72 35.81
N LEU A 8 -20.81 -33.39 35.96
CA LEU A 8 -19.98 -32.46 35.19
C LEU A 8 -20.39 -32.41 33.72
N LEU A 9 -21.57 -31.85 33.45
CA LEU A 9 -21.95 -31.34 32.13
C LEU A 9 -21.32 -29.95 31.97
N ILE A 10 -20.00 -29.92 31.79
CA ILE A 10 -19.32 -28.78 31.17
C ILE A 10 -19.80 -28.80 29.71
N ALA A 11 -20.85 -28.02 29.44
CA ALA A 11 -21.22 -27.65 28.09
C ALA A 11 -20.04 -26.86 27.51
N LEU A 12 -19.24 -27.61 26.76
CA LEU A 12 -18.11 -27.19 25.97
C LEU A 12 -18.56 -26.10 25.00
N ALA A 13 -18.44 -24.83 25.43
CA ALA A 13 -18.42 -23.68 24.55
C ALA A 13 -17.12 -23.76 23.73
N THR A 14 -17.10 -24.65 22.74
CA THR A 14 -16.14 -24.61 21.65
C THR A 14 -16.50 -23.40 20.81
N THR A 15 -15.93 -22.26 21.17
CA THR A 15 -15.76 -21.17 20.22
C THR A 15 -14.87 -21.73 19.11
N THR A 16 -15.49 -22.20 18.03
CA THR A 16 -14.77 -22.40 16.79
C THR A 16 -14.23 -21.04 16.39
N MET A 17 -12.92 -20.82 16.61
CA MET A 17 -12.19 -19.76 15.93
C MET A 17 -12.38 -20.00 14.44
N VAL A 18 -13.38 -19.34 13.84
CA VAL A 18 -13.46 -19.19 12.40
C VAL A 18 -12.24 -18.36 12.04
N ALA A 19 -11.18 -19.03 11.58
CA ALA A 19 -10.08 -18.35 10.92
C ALA A 19 -10.71 -17.56 9.77
N GLN A 20 -10.71 -16.22 9.89
CA GLN A 20 -11.24 -15.38 8.83
C GLN A 20 -10.50 -15.74 7.54
N PRO A 21 -11.22 -16.04 6.44
CA PRO A 21 -10.56 -16.33 5.17
C PRO A 21 -9.63 -15.16 4.85
N SER A 22 -8.36 -15.45 4.57
CA SER A 22 -7.39 -14.41 4.24
C SER A 22 -7.95 -13.60 3.07
N HIS A 23 -8.37 -12.36 3.33
CA HIS A 23 -8.91 -11.50 2.29
C HIS A 23 -7.82 -11.33 1.24
N LYS A 24 -8.02 -11.90 0.05
CA LYS A 24 -7.05 -11.79 -1.04
C LYS A 24 -6.97 -10.32 -1.43
N PHE A 25 -5.76 -9.81 -1.63
CA PHE A 25 -5.57 -8.44 -2.07
C PHE A 25 -6.20 -8.24 -3.46
N ASP A 26 -7.20 -7.36 -3.53
CA ASP A 26 -7.80 -6.89 -4.78
C ASP A 26 -7.19 -5.52 -5.15
N PRO A 27 -6.39 -5.44 -6.23
CA PRO A 27 -5.78 -4.19 -6.65
C PRO A 27 -6.77 -3.10 -7.07
N GLU A 28 -7.92 -3.46 -7.66
CA GLU A 28 -8.92 -2.49 -8.12
C GLU A 28 -9.69 -1.92 -6.94
N GLN A 29 -10.10 -2.79 -6.02
CA GLN A 29 -10.73 -2.35 -4.77
C GLN A 29 -9.78 -1.44 -3.97
N PHE A 30 -8.52 -1.83 -3.82
CA PHE A 30 -7.52 -1.02 -3.11
C PHE A 30 -7.35 0.37 -3.75
N GLN A 31 -7.32 0.42 -5.09
CA GLN A 31 -7.21 1.68 -5.80
C GLN A 31 -8.45 2.54 -5.59
N ALA A 32 -9.66 1.97 -5.67
CA ALA A 32 -10.90 2.69 -5.43
C ALA A 32 -10.96 3.26 -4.00
N GLU A 33 -10.59 2.47 -2.99
CA GLU A 33 -10.54 2.90 -1.59
C GLU A 33 -9.54 4.04 -1.39
N LEU A 34 -8.35 3.96 -1.99
CA LEU A 34 -7.33 5.01 -1.93
C LEU A 34 -7.82 6.31 -2.59
N GLU A 35 -8.41 6.23 -3.79
CA GLU A 35 -8.92 7.40 -4.50
C GLU A 35 -10.08 8.04 -3.75
N GLN A 36 -10.99 7.25 -3.19
CA GLN A 36 -12.08 7.74 -2.33
C GLN A 36 -11.54 8.42 -1.06
N PHE A 37 -10.54 7.81 -0.42
CA PHE A 37 -9.89 8.37 0.77
C PHE A 37 -9.22 9.72 0.46
N ILE A 38 -8.45 9.79 -0.63
CA ILE A 38 -7.82 11.04 -1.10
C ILE A 38 -8.87 12.10 -1.39
N THR A 39 -9.94 11.76 -2.11
CA THR A 39 -11.04 12.68 -2.46
C THR A 39 -11.63 13.30 -1.19
N THR A 40 -11.89 12.47 -0.19
CA THR A 40 -12.50 12.90 1.08
C THR A 40 -11.53 13.76 1.90
N GLU A 41 -10.31 13.28 2.14
CA GLU A 41 -9.33 13.94 3.01
C GLU A 41 -8.74 15.22 2.42
N ALA A 42 -8.60 15.29 1.09
CA ALA A 42 -8.16 16.51 0.40
C ALA A 42 -9.33 17.43 0.02
N SER A 43 -10.58 16.99 0.24
CA SER A 43 -11.81 17.71 -0.10
C SER A 43 -11.88 18.09 -1.59
N LEU A 44 -11.55 17.15 -2.47
CA LEU A 44 -11.54 17.38 -3.91
C LEU A 44 -12.97 17.49 -4.45
N SER A 45 -13.22 18.50 -5.27
CA SER A 45 -14.44 18.57 -6.06
C SER A 45 -14.49 17.48 -7.14
N PRO A 46 -15.68 17.18 -7.71
CA PRO A 46 -15.78 16.26 -8.83
C PRO A 46 -14.90 16.64 -10.02
N THR A 47 -14.78 17.93 -10.32
CA THR A 47 -13.96 18.45 -11.43
C THR A 47 -12.47 18.28 -11.16
N GLU A 48 -12.01 18.59 -9.95
CA GLU A 48 -10.61 18.38 -9.56
C GLU A 48 -10.25 16.89 -9.58
N SER A 49 -11.15 16.05 -9.08
CA SER A 49 -10.98 14.58 -9.07
C SER A 49 -10.88 14.03 -10.50
N ALA A 50 -11.78 14.44 -11.39
CA ALA A 50 -11.78 14.04 -12.80
C ALA A 50 -10.50 14.47 -13.53
N THR A 51 -9.91 15.60 -13.15
CA THR A 51 -8.65 16.11 -13.72
C THR A 51 -7.43 15.39 -13.15
N PHE A 52 -7.42 15.12 -11.85
CA PHE A 52 -6.26 14.60 -11.12
C PHE A 52 -6.05 13.10 -11.29
N PHE A 53 -7.09 12.28 -11.07
CA PHE A 53 -6.94 10.83 -10.97
C PHE A 53 -6.40 10.14 -12.22
N PRO A 54 -6.71 10.57 -13.47
CA PRO A 54 -6.10 9.98 -14.65
C PRO A 54 -4.56 10.04 -14.62
N VAL A 55 -4.00 11.18 -14.22
CA VAL A 55 -2.53 11.37 -14.13
C VAL A 55 -1.95 10.66 -12.91
N TYR A 56 -2.69 10.63 -11.80
CA TYR A 56 -2.30 9.87 -10.62
C TYR A 56 -2.20 8.36 -10.89
N ARG A 57 -3.18 7.78 -11.59
CA ARG A 57 -3.15 6.35 -11.99
C ARG A 57 -1.96 6.02 -12.88
N GLU A 58 -1.59 6.93 -13.78
CA GLU A 58 -0.39 6.78 -14.60
C GLU A 58 0.88 6.72 -13.73
N LEU A 59 1.02 7.61 -12.74
CA LEU A 59 2.10 7.55 -11.75
C LEU A 59 2.12 6.20 -11.04
N ARG A 60 0.98 5.75 -10.48
CA ARG A 60 0.88 4.49 -9.74
C ARG A 60 1.32 3.29 -10.57
N LYS A 61 0.94 3.24 -11.85
CA LYS A 61 1.38 2.19 -12.79
C LYS A 61 2.90 2.20 -12.96
N LYS A 62 3.50 3.37 -13.17
CA LYS A 62 4.96 3.52 -13.32
C LYS A 62 5.71 3.16 -12.03
N GLN A 63 5.21 3.61 -10.88
CA GLN A 63 5.76 3.23 -9.58
C GLN A 63 5.74 1.71 -9.39
N ARG A 64 4.64 1.04 -9.75
CA ARG A 64 4.51 -0.42 -9.62
C ARG A 64 5.60 -1.16 -10.40
N ASN A 65 5.91 -0.71 -11.62
CA ASN A 65 6.99 -1.31 -12.42
C ASN A 65 8.35 -1.18 -11.73
N ILE A 66 8.68 0.01 -11.22
CA ILE A 66 9.92 0.23 -10.47
C ILE A 66 9.94 -0.60 -9.17
N PHE A 67 8.83 -0.67 -8.44
CA PHE A 67 8.72 -1.47 -7.21
C PHE A 67 8.96 -2.96 -7.45
N VAL A 68 8.48 -3.51 -8.57
CA VAL A 68 8.76 -4.91 -8.96
C VAL A 68 10.26 -5.13 -9.13
N LEU A 69 10.96 -4.19 -9.77
CA LEU A 69 12.41 -4.27 -9.96
C LEU A 69 13.16 -4.12 -8.63
N ILE A 70 12.80 -3.13 -7.79
CA ILE A 70 13.38 -2.95 -6.46
C ILE A 70 13.21 -4.25 -5.64
N LYS A 71 12.02 -4.84 -5.65
CA LYS A 71 11.74 -6.09 -4.93
C LYS A 71 12.61 -7.24 -5.45
N ARG A 72 12.82 -7.34 -6.77
CA ARG A 72 13.70 -8.34 -7.37
C ARG A 72 15.13 -8.22 -6.85
N TYR A 73 15.70 -7.02 -6.87
CA TYR A 73 17.08 -6.81 -6.42
C TYR A 73 17.22 -6.92 -4.89
N LYS A 74 16.21 -6.54 -4.11
CA LYS A 74 16.21 -6.71 -2.64
C LYS A 74 16.15 -8.17 -2.19
N HIS A 75 15.57 -9.06 -3.00
CA HIS A 75 15.52 -10.50 -2.73
C HIS A 75 16.56 -11.30 -3.52
N ALA A 76 17.45 -10.62 -4.25
CA ALA A 76 18.55 -11.29 -4.93
C ALA A 76 19.57 -11.80 -3.90
N ASN A 77 20.07 -13.02 -4.11
CA ASN A 77 21.12 -13.63 -3.28
C ASN A 77 22.37 -13.84 -4.13
N PRO A 78 23.14 -12.78 -4.43
CA PRO A 78 24.36 -12.89 -5.24
C PRO A 78 25.41 -13.73 -4.50
N THR A 79 26.11 -14.59 -5.25
CA THR A 79 27.11 -15.53 -4.72
C THR A 79 28.56 -15.05 -4.87
N ASP A 80 28.77 -13.92 -5.55
CA ASP A 80 30.09 -13.31 -5.75
C ASP A 80 30.05 -11.78 -5.61
N ASN A 81 31.23 -11.20 -5.35
CA ASN A 81 31.38 -9.76 -5.08
C ASN A 81 30.97 -8.88 -6.28
N LYS A 82 31.16 -9.34 -7.52
CA LYS A 82 30.81 -8.55 -8.71
C LYS A 82 29.29 -8.47 -8.83
N ALA A 83 28.60 -9.60 -8.70
CA ALA A 83 27.14 -9.66 -8.71
C ALA A 83 26.52 -8.87 -7.54
N ALA A 84 27.11 -8.95 -6.35
CA ALA A 84 26.67 -8.16 -5.19
C ALA A 84 26.81 -6.65 -5.43
N ALA A 85 27.97 -6.21 -5.94
CA ALA A 85 28.20 -4.80 -6.24
C ALA A 85 27.26 -4.28 -7.35
N GLU A 86 26.93 -5.12 -8.34
CA GLU A 86 25.95 -4.76 -9.36
C GLU A 86 24.53 -4.64 -8.78
N ALA A 87 24.11 -5.59 -7.95
CA ALA A 87 22.80 -5.54 -7.31
C ALA A 87 22.62 -4.27 -6.46
N ILE A 88 23.64 -3.87 -5.70
CA ILE A 88 23.64 -2.61 -4.93
C ILE A 88 23.46 -1.41 -5.87
N ARG A 89 24.28 -1.28 -6.91
CA ARG A 89 24.18 -0.16 -7.87
C ARG A 89 22.82 -0.09 -8.57
N GLN A 90 22.21 -1.23 -8.89
CA GLN A 90 20.87 -1.26 -9.48
C GLN A 90 19.80 -0.82 -8.48
N GLN A 91 19.91 -1.19 -7.21
CA GLN A 91 19.01 -0.69 -6.16
C GLN A 91 19.10 0.83 -6.05
N ASP A 92 20.32 1.39 -5.93
CA ASP A 92 20.54 2.84 -5.85
C ASP A 92 19.94 3.57 -7.05
N LYS A 93 20.18 3.06 -8.26
CA LYS A 93 19.63 3.62 -9.49
C LYS A 93 18.10 3.64 -9.49
N LEU A 94 17.46 2.55 -9.09
CA LEU A 94 15.99 2.44 -9.06
C LEU A 94 15.38 3.36 -7.99
N GLU A 95 16.07 3.58 -6.86
CA GLU A 95 15.64 4.54 -5.85
C GLU A 95 15.70 5.97 -6.37
N VAL A 96 16.76 6.35 -7.08
CA VAL A 96 16.86 7.65 -7.77
C VAL A 96 15.74 7.80 -8.80
N GLU A 97 15.54 6.80 -9.67
CA GLU A 97 14.50 6.81 -10.70
C GLU A 97 13.10 6.98 -10.10
N MET A 98 12.81 6.31 -8.98
CA MET A 98 11.55 6.48 -8.24
C MET A 98 11.37 7.92 -7.75
N LYS A 99 12.43 8.54 -7.22
CA LYS A 99 12.37 9.92 -6.72
C LYS A 99 12.22 10.94 -7.84
N GLU A 100 12.90 10.77 -8.95
CA GLU A 100 12.76 11.60 -10.15
C GLU A 100 11.34 11.48 -10.74
N LEU A 101 10.81 10.25 -10.82
CA LEU A 101 9.44 10.00 -11.24
C LEU A 101 8.45 10.77 -10.35
N LEU A 102 8.53 10.60 -9.03
CA LEU A 102 7.68 11.30 -8.06
C LEU A 102 7.76 12.82 -8.25
N LYS A 103 8.97 13.38 -8.31
CA LYS A 103 9.17 14.82 -8.54
C LYS A 103 8.46 15.28 -9.81
N SER A 104 8.67 14.59 -10.93
CA SER A 104 8.08 14.98 -12.21
C SER A 104 6.55 14.99 -12.18
N TYR A 105 5.93 14.08 -11.42
CA TYR A 105 4.48 14.02 -11.27
C TYR A 105 3.95 15.05 -10.30
N HIS A 106 4.67 15.39 -9.23
CA HIS A 106 4.30 16.52 -8.37
C HIS A 106 4.27 17.82 -9.18
N ASP A 107 5.26 18.03 -10.05
CA ASP A 107 5.29 19.18 -10.96
C ASP A 107 4.09 19.17 -11.94
N LYS A 108 3.68 17.99 -12.42
CA LYS A 108 2.45 17.85 -13.24
C LYS A 108 1.19 18.15 -12.43
N PHE A 109 1.07 17.64 -11.21
CA PHE A 109 -0.09 17.86 -10.35
C PHE A 109 -0.28 19.34 -10.02
N MET A 110 0.82 20.07 -9.76
CA MET A 110 0.78 21.51 -9.51
C MET A 110 0.39 22.36 -10.73
N LYS A 111 0.45 21.79 -11.95
CA LYS A 111 -0.11 22.41 -13.16
C LYS A 111 -1.61 22.16 -13.32
N LEU A 112 -2.12 21.09 -12.71
CA LEU A 112 -3.54 20.70 -12.79
C LEU A 112 -4.37 21.32 -11.66
N LEU A 113 -3.79 21.42 -10.47
CA LEU A 113 -4.45 21.84 -9.25
C LEU A 113 -3.59 22.84 -8.47
N PRO A 114 -4.20 23.70 -7.63
CA PRO A 114 -3.45 24.55 -6.71
C PRO A 114 -2.47 23.75 -5.85
N ALA A 115 -1.27 24.28 -5.60
CA ALA A 115 -0.25 23.58 -4.83
C ALA A 115 -0.70 23.20 -3.42
N THR A 116 -1.59 24.00 -2.80
CA THR A 116 -2.21 23.70 -1.51
C THR A 116 -3.08 22.44 -1.56
N THR A 117 -3.86 22.26 -2.64
CA THR A 117 -4.66 21.06 -2.88
C THR A 117 -3.77 19.85 -3.14
N VAL A 118 -2.74 19.99 -3.98
CA VAL A 118 -1.75 18.92 -4.24
C VAL A 118 -1.09 18.47 -2.94
N PHE A 119 -0.67 19.40 -2.09
CA PHE A 119 -0.05 19.07 -0.81
C PHE A 119 -1.00 18.30 0.13
N LYS A 120 -2.29 18.65 0.15
CA LYS A 120 -3.31 17.87 0.90
C LYS A 120 -3.44 16.45 0.36
N ILE A 121 -3.45 16.28 -0.97
CA ILE A 121 -3.51 14.95 -1.60
C ILE A 121 -2.32 14.09 -1.16
N LEU A 122 -1.09 14.63 -1.22
CA LEU A 122 0.10 13.89 -0.78
C LEU A 122 0.02 13.48 0.69
N LYS A 123 -0.46 14.38 1.56
CA LYS A 123 -0.70 14.05 2.98
C LYS A 123 -1.76 12.97 3.17
N ALA A 124 -2.81 12.97 2.35
CA ALA A 124 -3.88 11.97 2.39
C ALA A 124 -3.36 10.59 1.98
N GLU A 125 -2.60 10.49 0.87
CA GLU A 125 -1.98 9.23 0.44
C GLU A 125 -1.06 8.66 1.54
N ASP A 126 -0.20 9.50 2.11
CA ASP A 126 0.68 9.10 3.22
C ASP A 126 -0.10 8.62 4.44
N LYS A 127 -1.22 9.28 4.77
CA LYS A 127 -2.09 8.91 5.89
C LYS A 127 -2.74 7.55 5.64
N PHE A 128 -3.25 7.31 4.44
CA PHE A 128 -3.84 6.03 4.04
C PHE A 128 -2.84 4.87 4.20
N HIS A 129 -1.63 5.01 3.64
CA HIS A 129 -0.61 3.98 3.75
C HIS A 129 -0.17 3.73 5.20
N ARG A 130 -0.05 4.78 6.04
CA ARG A 130 0.25 4.61 7.47
C ARG A 130 -0.85 3.86 8.22
N GLN A 131 -2.12 4.11 7.90
CA GLN A 131 -3.24 3.42 8.53
C GLN A 131 -3.23 1.92 8.19
N LEU A 132 -2.93 1.56 6.94
CA LEU A 132 -2.79 0.16 6.52
C LEU A 132 -1.67 -0.58 7.25
N ILE A 133 -0.56 0.10 7.56
CA ILE A 133 0.54 -0.49 8.33
C ILE A 133 0.14 -0.65 9.81
N LYS A 134 -0.52 0.34 10.39
CA LYS A 134 -0.96 0.30 11.79
C LYS A 134 -2.06 -0.74 12.06
N GLY A 135 -2.97 -0.93 11.10
CA GLY A 135 -4.04 -1.92 11.18
C GLY A 135 -3.61 -3.37 10.90
N LYS A 136 -2.34 -3.60 10.53
CA LYS A 136 -1.74 -4.93 10.33
C LYS A 136 -1.02 -5.48 11.57
N LYS A 137 -1.26 -4.92 12.76
CA LYS A 137 -0.76 -5.47 14.04
C LYS A 137 -1.77 -6.46 14.62
#